data_AF-Q8DGB8-F1
#
_entry.id   AF-Q8DGB8-F1
#
_cell.length_a   1.000
_cell.length_b   1.000
_cell.length_c   1.000
_cell.angle_alpha   90.00
_cell.angle_beta   90.00
_cell.angle_gamma   90.00
#
_symmetry.space_group_name_H-M   'P 1'
#
loop_
_entity.id
_entity.type
_entity.pdbx_description
1 polymer ?
#
loop_
_entity_poly.entity_id
_entity_poly.type
_entity_poly.pdbx_seq_one_letter_code
_entity_poly.pdbx_strand_id
1 'polypeptide(L)' 'MKPLIVAFTDRPRVYHWMNWLWGVKPMLLETLPITFAGMLAVAKNQLKERQLVSKGDKILILGDIPAQSPQGTKFY' A
#
# COMPACT_ATOMS: atom_id res chain seq x y z
N MET A 1 -3.34 19.73 5.45
CA MET A 1 -3.50 18.42 6.11
C MET A 1 -2.41 17.50 5.57
N LYS A 2 -1.67 16.78 6.42
CA LYS A 2 -0.62 15.85 5.97
C LYS A 2 -1.26 14.51 5.60
N PRO A 3 -1.00 13.94 4.40
CA PRO A 3 -1.59 12.66 4.02
C PRO A 3 -1.05 11.52 4.89
N LEU A 4 -1.91 10.54 5.19
CA LEU A 4 -1.47 9.27 5.77
C LEU A 4 -0.75 8.46 4.69
N ILE A 5 0.50 8.09 4.92
CA ILE A 5 1.26 7.24 4.01
C ILE A 5 1.11 5.80 4.49
N VAL A 6 0.56 4.94 3.64
CA VAL A 6 0.41 3.50 3.91
C VAL A 6 1.25 2.73 2.91
N ALA A 7 2.08 1.81 3.40
CA ALA A 7 2.93 0.98 2.56
C ALA A 7 2.54 -0.49 2.69
N PHE A 8 2.21 -1.12 1.56
CA PHE A 8 1.83 -2.53 1.51
C PHE A 8 3.02 -3.38 1.08
N THR A 9 3.18 -4.55 1.71
CA THR A 9 4.16 -5.55 1.30
C THR A 9 3.69 -6.94 1.71
N ASP A 10 4.05 -7.96 0.95
CA ASP A 10 3.90 -9.37 1.31
C ASP A 10 5.19 -9.97 1.91
N ARG A 11 6.22 -9.15 2.11
CA ARG A 11 7.52 -9.58 2.64
C ARG A 11 7.67 -9.15 4.10
N PRO A 12 7.66 -10.08 5.07
CA PRO A 12 7.81 -9.76 6.49
C PRO A 12 9.07 -8.93 6.80
N ARG A 13 10.18 -9.24 6.13
CA ARG A 13 11.43 -8.48 6.27
C ARG A 13 11.26 -7.00 5.91
N VAL A 14 10.56 -6.71 4.79
CA VAL A 14 10.31 -5.34 4.33
C VAL A 14 9.33 -4.63 5.27
N TYR A 15 8.29 -5.34 5.73
CA TYR A 15 7.35 -4.82 6.71
C TYR A 15 8.06 -4.34 7.99
N HIS A 16 8.97 -5.14 8.55
CA HIS A 16 9.72 -4.77 9.73
C HIS A 16 10.67 -3.59 9.48
N TRP A 17 11.30 -3.52 8.31
CA TRP A 17 12.15 -2.39 7.93
C TRP A 17 11.35 -1.08 7.82
N MET A 18 10.14 -1.13 7.28
CA MET A 18 9.29 0.04 7.13
C MET A 18 8.84 0.65 8.46
N ASN A 19 8.87 -0.10 9.57
CA ASN A 19 8.58 0.47 10.91
C ASN A 19 9.56 1.59 11.33
N TRP A 20 10.71 1.71 10.65
CA TRP A 20 11.69 2.77 10.89
C TRP A 20 11.41 4.05 10.09
N LEU A 21 10.49 4.01 9.12
CA LEU A 21 10.16 5.14 8.28
C LEU A 21 9.15 6.06 8.97
N TRP A 22 9.54 7.32 9.16
CA TRP A 22 8.71 8.29 9.86
C TRP A 22 7.46 8.65 9.04
N GLY A 23 6.29 8.48 9.67
CA GLY A 23 5.00 8.83 9.04
C GLY A 23 4.48 7.81 8.03
N VAL A 24 5.11 6.63 7.93
CA VAL A 24 4.62 5.50 7.13
C VAL A 24 3.94 4.47 8.05
N LYS A 25 2.75 4.03 7.67
CA LYS A 25 2.05 2.92 8.32
C LYS A 25 2.22 1.65 7.46
N PRO A 26 3.12 0.73 7.82
CA PRO A 26 3.31 -0.49 7.05
C PRO A 26 2.14 -1.46 7.27
N MET A 27 1.82 -2.21 6.22
CA MET A 27 0.81 -3.26 6.24
C MET A 27 1.35 -4.50 5.54
N LEU A 28 1.46 -5.58 6.32
CA LEU A 28 1.80 -6.90 5.80
C LEU A 28 0.54 -7.52 5.19
N LEU A 29 0.67 -8.00 3.96
CA LEU A 29 -0.34 -8.73 3.21
C LEU A 29 0.08 -10.20 3.07
N GLU A 30 -0.88 -11.09 2.86
CA GLU A 30 -0.58 -12.48 2.51
C GLU A 30 0.00 -12.58 1.09
N THR A 31 -0.55 -11.81 0.15
CA THR A 31 -0.07 -11.71 -1.23
C THR A 31 -0.18 -10.27 -1.73
N LEU A 32 0.81 -9.83 -2.51
CA LEU A 32 0.75 -8.53 -3.18
C LEU A 32 0.07 -8.68 -4.55
N PRO A 33 -1.00 -7.93 -4.85
CA PRO A 33 -1.69 -8.02 -6.13
C PRO A 33 -0.81 -7.52 -7.28
N ILE A 34 -0.85 -8.23 -8.41
CA ILE A 34 -0.04 -7.96 -9.60
C ILE A 34 -0.70 -6.92 -10.51
N THR A 35 -2.03 -6.81 -10.46
CA THR A 35 -2.83 -5.91 -11.29
C THR A 35 -3.24 -4.65 -10.53
N PHE A 36 -3.41 -3.54 -11.25
CA PHE A 36 -3.91 -2.29 -10.67
C PHE A 36 -5.26 -2.45 -9.97
N ALA A 37 -6.21 -3.14 -10.61
CA ALA A 37 -7.53 -3.38 -10.03
C ALA A 37 -7.43 -4.16 -8.71
N GLY A 38 -6.52 -5.15 -8.65
CA GLY A 38 -6.22 -5.87 -7.42
C GLY A 38 -5.63 -4.96 -6.34
N MET A 39 -4.66 -4.11 -6.69
CA MET A 39 -4.08 -3.12 -5.75
C MET A 39 -5.16 -2.19 -5.18
N LEU A 40 -6.04 -1.66 -6.03
CA LEU A 40 -7.13 -0.79 -5.62
C LEU A 40 -8.10 -1.51 -4.67
N ALA A 41 -8.45 -2.76 -4.97
CA ALA A 41 -9.33 -3.56 -4.12
C ALA A 41 -8.70 -3.83 -2.75
N VAL A 42 -7.43 -4.29 -2.72
CA VAL A 42 -6.69 -4.57 -1.49
C VAL A 42 -6.53 -3.31 -0.65
N ALA A 43 -6.10 -2.20 -1.25
CA ALA A 43 -5.94 -0.94 -0.52
C ALA A 43 -7.26 -0.49 0.10
N LYS A 44 -8.37 -0.50 -0.66
CA LYS A 44 -9.69 -0.11 -0.14
C LYS A 44 -10.14 -1.01 1.02
N ASN A 45 -10.00 -2.32 0.89
CA ASN A 45 -10.43 -3.26 1.92
C ASN A 45 -9.60 -3.10 3.19
N GLN A 46 -8.27 -3.11 3.08
CA GLN A 46 -7.37 -2.99 4.22
C GLN A 46 -7.51 -1.64 4.95
N LEU A 47 -7.70 -0.54 4.20
CA LEU A 47 -7.89 0.78 4.81
C LEU A 47 -9.25 0.88 5.52
N LYS A 48 -10.31 0.29 4.97
CA LYS A 48 -11.65 0.28 5.59
C LYS A 48 -11.70 -0.61 6.82
N GLU A 49 -11.20 -1.84 6.74
CA GLU A 49 -11.17 -2.80 7.86
C GLU A 49 -10.45 -2.22 9.08
N ARG A 50 -9.41 -1.43 8.83
CA ARG A 50 -8.61 -0.76 9.88
C ARG A 50 -9.12 0.63 10.24
N GLN A 51 -10.27 1.06 9.69
CA GLN A 51 -10.91 2.35 9.94
C GLN A 51 -10.00 3.56 9.66
N LEU A 52 -9.17 3.46 8.62
CA LEU A 52 -8.21 4.50 8.21
C LEU A 52 -8.74 5.45 7.13
N VAL A 53 -9.85 5.09 6.50
CA VAL A 53 -10.52 5.91 5.49
C VAL A 53 -12.03 5.83 5.67
N SER A 54 -12.70 6.91 5.32
CA SER A 54 -14.15 7.07 5.30
C SER A 54 -14.67 7.31 3.89
N LYS A 55 -15.99 7.19 3.70
CA LYS A 55 -16.63 7.52 2.42
C LYS A 55 -16.39 9.01 2.12
N GLY A 56 -15.88 9.30 0.92
CA GLY A 56 -15.54 10.66 0.48
C GLY A 56 -14.04 10.95 0.50
N ASP A 57 -13.23 10.13 1.18
CA ASP A 57 -11.78 10.28 1.17
C ASP A 57 -11.19 9.97 -0.20
N LYS A 58 -10.18 10.74 -0.58
CA LYS A 58 -9.40 10.53 -1.80
C LYS A 58 -8.16 9.71 -1.49
N ILE A 59 -7.89 8.70 -2.31
CA ILE A 59 -6.75 7.81 -2.16
C ILE A 59 -5.88 7.95 -3.42
N LEU A 60 -4.59 8.19 -3.23
CA LEU A 60 -3.57 8.09 -4.26
C LEU A 60 -2.84 6.76 -4.09
N ILE A 61 -2.72 5.99 -5.17
CA ILE A 61 -2.05 4.69 -5.16
C ILE A 61 -0.79 4.82 -6.01
N LEU A 62 0.37 4.54 -5.40
CA LEU A 62 1.67 4.52 -6.07
C LEU A 62 2.18 3.08 -6.08
N GLY A 63 2.68 2.61 -7.22
CA GLY A 63 3.17 1.24 -7.38
C GLY A 63 3.81 0.97 -8.73
N ASP A 64 4.31 -0.24 -8.94
CA ASP A 64 4.69 -0.71 -10.27
C ASP A 64 3.68 -1.75 -10.78
N ILE A 65 3.41 -1.77 -12.08
CA ILE A 65 2.52 -2.74 -12.74
C ILE A 65 3.22 -3.30 -13.98
N PRO A 66 3.48 -4.61 -14.07
CA PRO A 66 3.14 -5.62 -13.06
C PRO A 66 3.94 -5.41 -11.77
N ALA A 67 3.27 -5.61 -10.64
CA ALA A 67 3.94 -5.55 -9.34
C ALA A 67 5.11 -6.54 -9.30
N GLN A 68 6.12 -6.24 -8.48
CA GLN A 68 7.28 -7.10 -8.25
C GLN A 68 8.31 -7.18 -9.39
N SER A 69 8.23 -6.32 -10.42
CA SER A 69 9.36 -6.12 -11.33
C SER A 69 10.52 -5.42 -10.58
N PRO A 70 11.78 -5.86 -10.71
CA PRO A 70 12.93 -5.27 -10.01
C PRO A 70 13.25 -3.80 -10.39
N GLN A 71 12.49 -3.18 -11.29
CA GLN A 71 12.84 -1.90 -11.91
C GLN A 71 12.32 -0.65 -11.19
N GLY A 72 11.79 -0.77 -9.96
CA GLY A 72 11.31 0.35 -9.15
C GLY A 72 9.89 0.82 -9.53
N THR A 73 9.35 1.82 -8.83
CA THR A 73 7.99 2.34 -9.04
C THR A 73 7.87 3.08 -10.38
N LYS A 74 7.00 2.62 -11.30
CA LYS A 74 6.78 3.28 -12.61
C LYS A 74 5.39 3.91 -12.80
N PHE A 75 4.47 3.79 -11.84
CA PHE A 75 3.12 4.35 -11.95
C PHE A 75 2.83 5.41 -10.88
N TYR A 76 2.12 6.47 -11.31
CA TYR A 76 1.62 7.59 -10.51
C TYR A 76 0.11 7.71 -10.64
#